data_AF-A0A6D0LF61-F1
#
_entry.id   AF-A0A6D0LF61-F1
#
_cell.length_a   1.000
_cell.length_b   1.000
_cell.length_c   1.000
_cell.angle_alpha   90.00
_cell.angle_beta   90.00
_cell.angle_gamma   90.00
#
_symmetry.space_group_name_H-M   'P 1'
#
loop_
_entity.id
_entity.type
_entity.pdbx_description
1 polymer ?
#
loop_
_entity_poly.entity_id
_entity_poly.type
_entity_poly.pdbx_seq_one_letter_code
_entity_poly.pdbx_strand_id
1 'polypeptide(L)' 'KQLELMLTSGELNPRHQHTVTLYAKGLTCEADTLGSCGYVYLAVYPTPEMKN' A
#
# COMPACT_ATOMS: atom_id res chain seq x y z
N LYS A 1 -8.32 -0.49 7.33
CA LYS A 1 -7.63 -1.55 8.11
C LYS A 1 -6.88 -2.57 7.24
N GLN A 2 -6.99 -2.57 5.90
CA GLN A 2 -6.25 -3.54 5.07
C GLN A 2 -4.74 -3.52 5.32
N LEU A 3 -4.13 -2.34 5.44
CA LEU A 3 -2.69 -2.22 5.73
C LEU A 3 -2.27 -2.83 7.09
N GLU A 4 -3.11 -2.71 8.12
CA GLU A 4 -2.87 -3.34 9.43
C GLU A 4 -2.90 -4.88 9.32
N LEU A 5 -3.84 -5.40 8.52
CA LEU A 5 -3.94 -6.83 8.25
C LEU A 5 -2.73 -7.32 7.43
N MET A 6 -2.28 -6.55 6.45
CA MET A 6 -1.09 -6.85 5.63
C MET A 6 0.20 -6.85 6.45
N LEU A 7 0.32 -5.97 7.44
CA LEU A 7 1.42 -6.00 8.41
C LEU A 7 1.36 -7.26 9.29
N THR A 8 0.16 -7.65 9.70
CA THR A 8 -0.06 -8.84 10.54
C THR A 8 0.19 -10.14 9.78
N SER A 9 -0.18 -10.19 8.49
CA SER A 9 0.06 -11.35 7.62
C SER A 9 1.49 -11.42 7.10
N GLY A 10 2.22 -10.30 7.11
CA GLY A 10 3.59 -10.17 6.60
C GLY A 10 3.68 -9.82 5.11
N GLU A 11 2.55 -9.59 4.44
CA GLU A 11 2.50 -9.08 3.06
C GLU A 11 3.16 -7.69 2.97
N LEU A 12 2.88 -6.83 3.94
CA LEU A 12 3.74 -5.69 4.24
C LEU A 12 4.72 -6.08 5.35
N ASN A 13 6.01 -6.03 5.05
CA ASN A 13 7.04 -6.42 6.01
C ASN A 13 7.86 -5.19 6.42
N PRO A 14 7.97 -4.86 7.72
CA PRO A 14 8.75 -3.72 8.18
C PRO A 14 10.23 -3.74 7.77
N ARG A 15 10.77 -4.92 7.45
CA ARG A 15 12.19 -5.14 7.12
C ARG A 15 12.49 -5.31 5.64
N HIS A 16 11.47 -5.42 4.80
CA HIS A 16 11.65 -5.62 3.36
C HIS A 16 10.89 -4.57 2.59
N GLN A 17 11.56 -3.95 1.62
CA GLN A 17 10.89 -3.08 0.67
C GLN A 17 9.97 -3.92 -0.20
N HIS A 18 8.70 -3.54 -0.25
CA HIS A 18 7.69 -4.14 -1.11
C HIS A 18 6.49 -3.20 -1.18
N THR A 19 6.20 -2.71 -2.39
CA THR A 19 5.03 -1.87 -2.62
C THR A 19 3.81 -2.75 -2.86
N VAL A 20 2.76 -2.54 -2.07
CA VAL A 20 1.43 -3.09 -2.31
C VAL A 20 0.52 -2.02 -2.90
N THR A 21 -0.40 -2.43 -3.78
CA THR A 21 -1.40 -1.53 -4.38
C THR A 21 -2.79 -1.93 -3.95
N LEU A 22 -3.53 -0.99 -3.37
CA LEU A 22 -4.92 -1.15 -2.96
C LEU A 22 -5.81 -0.24 -3.79
N TYR A 23 -7.03 -0.71 -4.07
CA TYR A 23 -8.06 0.07 -4.76
C TYR A 23 -9.28 0.21 -3.86
N ALA A 24 -9.72 1.45 -3.64
CA ALA A 24 -10.90 1.72 -2.85
C ALA A 24 -11.55 3.04 -3.29
N LYS A 25 -12.86 3.01 -3.54
CA LYS A 25 -13.68 4.22 -3.81
C LYS A 25 -13.13 5.07 -4.97
N GLY A 26 -12.65 4.44 -6.04
CA GLY A 26 -12.06 5.13 -7.20
C GLY A 26 -10.67 5.74 -6.94
N LEU A 27 -10.02 5.37 -5.83
CA LEU A 27 -8.66 5.75 -5.50
C LEU A 27 -7.73 4.54 -5.56
N THR A 28 -6.51 4.79 -6.02
CA THR A 28 -5.37 3.90 -5.90
C THR A 28 -4.56 4.33 -4.69
N CYS A 29 -4.15 3.37 -3.87
CA CYS A 29 -3.28 3.57 -2.72
C CYS A 29 -2.07 2.65 -2.87
N GLU A 30 -0.89 3.23 -3.04
CA GLU A 30 0.38 2.51 -2.93
C GLU A 30 0.91 2.62 -1.50
N ALA A 31 1.36 1.51 -0.95
CA ALA A 31 1.92 1.44 0.39
C ALA A 31 3.22 0.63 0.39
N ASP A 32 4.27 1.14 1.05
CA ASP A 32 5.55 0.44 1.19
C ASP A 32 6.17 0.77 2.55
N THR A 33 6.86 -0.19 3.17
CA THR A 33 7.59 0.05 4.42
C THR A 33 8.99 0.63 4.17
N LEU A 34 9.51 0.48 2.95
CA LEU A 34 10.88 0.76 2.53
C LEU A 34 11.94 0.13 3.45
N GLY A 35 11.61 -0.97 4.13
CA GLY A 35 12.48 -1.60 5.12
C GLY A 35 12.80 -0.72 6.34
N SER A 36 11.99 0.32 6.60
CA SER A 36 12.27 1.34 7.62
C SER A 36 12.14 0.86 9.07
N CYS A 37 11.60 -0.35 9.30
CA CYS A 37 11.38 -0.94 10.62
C CYS A 37 10.45 -0.14 11.55
N GLY A 38 9.69 0.83 11.04
CA GLY A 38 8.80 1.64 11.87
C GLY A 38 7.78 2.50 11.14
N TYR A 39 7.90 2.65 9.81
CA TYR A 39 7.01 3.48 9.01
C TYR A 39 6.39 2.70 7.86
N VAL A 40 5.21 3.17 7.44
CA VAL A 40 4.56 2.82 6.18
C VAL A 40 4.38 4.12 5.40
N TYR A 41 4.97 4.19 4.21
CA TYR A 41 4.86 5.31 3.29
C TYR A 41 3.67 5.07 2.39
N LEU A 42 2.87 6.12 2.15
CA LEU A 42 1.60 6.03 1.43
C LEU A 42 1.55 7.08 0.32
N ALA A 43 1.12 6.65 -0.87
CA ALA A 43 0.69 7.54 -1.94
C ALA A 43 -0.75 7.18 -2.32
N VAL A 44 -1.67 8.15 -2.20
CA VAL A 44 -3.09 7.97 -2.54
C VAL A 44 -3.46 8.97 -3.63
N TYR A 45 -4.01 8.46 -4.72
CA TYR A 45 -4.34 9.25 -5.90
C TYR A 45 -5.56 8.66 -6.63
N PRO A 46 -6.26 9.44 -7.48
CA PRO A 46 -7.37 8.93 -8.28
C PRO A 46 -6.94 7.76 -9.16
N THR A 47 -7.71 6.66 -9.18
CA THR A 47 -7.48 5.57 -10.13
C THR A 47 -7.79 6.08 -11.53
N PRO A 48 -6.86 6.00 -12.50
CA PRO A 48 -7.12 6.42 -13.86
C PRO A 48 -8.31 5.65 -14.44
N GLU A 49 -9.33 6.36 -14.93
CA GLU A 49 -10.38 5.73 -15.71
C GLU A 49 -9.80 5.32 -17.07
N MET A 50 -9.84 4.03 -17.40
CA MET A 50 -9.59 3.62 -18.78
C MET A 50 -10.71 4.18 -19.65
N LYS A 51 -10.37 5.19 -20.46
CA LYS A 51 -11.22 5.62 -21.58
C LYS A 51 -11.16 4.53 -22.64
N ASN A 52 -12.24 3.75 -22.74
CA ASN A 52 -12.50 2.91 -23.92
C ASN A 52 -13.08 3.76 -25.05
#